data_AF-A0A4P7W6V6-F1
#
_entry.id   AF-A0A4P7W6V6-F1
#
_cell.length_a   1.000
_cell.length_b   1.000
_cell.length_c   1.000
_cell.angle_alpha   90.00
_cell.angle_beta   90.00
_cell.angle_gamma   90.00
#
_symmetry.space_group_name_H-M   'P 1'
#
loop_
_entity.id
_entity.type
_entity.pdbx_description
1 polymer ?
#
loop_
_entity_poly.entity_id
_entity_poly.type
_entity_poly.pdbx_seq_one_letter_code
_entity_poly.pdbx_strand_id
1 'polypeptide(L)'
;MFSLKKILAFFICVFFFSSAHASARNAEQKVVDDSTQEIDVLLFNLNNQFPSFIKELSPLRGIIFCPKTSESSTLFNKFSKGKCVLLSRDSQGGWSAPAFYNLSQEDGWEFSKEEENEFVFFIMTQKALEAFVDKDITLKKNKTLSIISLKENIFTPRVPDLYAAKFSRQSFQNMSLNIKFSSDDLANKQYYHASVEPIDILISMKVNNLKADNLRRKLMYSFSA
;
A
#
# COMPACT_ATOMS: atom_id res chain seq x y z
N MET A 1 -22.65 -28.95 -39.55
CA MET A 1 -23.66 -27.99 -39.02
C MET A 1 -23.44 -27.81 -37.52
N PHE A 2 -22.70 -26.77 -37.10
CA PHE A 2 -22.58 -26.44 -35.68
C PHE A 2 -23.91 -25.82 -35.21
N SER A 3 -24.53 -26.39 -34.19
CA SER A 3 -25.82 -25.93 -33.66
C SER A 3 -25.73 -24.49 -33.18
N LEU A 4 -26.69 -23.64 -33.60
CA LEU A 4 -26.80 -22.21 -33.27
C LEU A 4 -26.68 -21.93 -31.76
N LYS A 5 -27.09 -22.88 -30.91
CA LYS A 5 -26.96 -22.81 -29.44
C LYS A 5 -25.50 -22.82 -28.96
N LYS A 6 -24.59 -23.51 -29.65
CA LYS A 6 -23.16 -23.56 -29.30
C LYS A 6 -22.42 -22.26 -29.68
N ILE A 7 -22.86 -21.57 -30.73
CA ILE A 7 -22.32 -20.28 -31.14
C ILE A 7 -22.77 -19.17 -30.18
N LEU A 8 -24.03 -19.21 -29.74
CA LEU A 8 -24.57 -18.25 -28.76
C LEU A 8 -23.91 -18.38 -27.38
N ALA A 9 -23.65 -19.61 -26.91
CA ALA A 9 -22.94 -19.85 -25.66
C ALA A 9 -21.46 -19.39 -25.69
N PHE A 10 -20.80 -19.48 -26.85
CA PHE A 10 -19.44 -19.00 -27.03
C PHE A 10 -19.36 -17.47 -27.03
N PHE A 11 -20.31 -16.79 -27.67
CA PHE A 11 -20.38 -15.32 -27.67
C PHE A 11 -20.64 -14.73 -26.28
N ILE A 12 -21.43 -15.41 -25.44
CA ILE A 12 -21.70 -14.98 -24.07
C ILE A 12 -20.44 -15.11 -23.19
N CYS A 13 -19.63 -16.16 -23.34
CA CYS A 13 -18.38 -16.30 -22.58
C CYS A 13 -17.35 -15.21 -22.89
N VAL A 14 -17.22 -14.79 -24.16
CA VAL A 14 -16.24 -13.76 -24.55
C VAL A 14 -16.62 -12.36 -24.01
N PHE A 15 -17.92 -12.05 -23.90
CA PHE A 15 -18.37 -10.77 -23.33
C PHE A 15 -18.17 -10.68 -21.81
N PHE A 16 -18.33 -11.78 -21.06
CA PHE A 16 -18.14 -11.78 -19.61
C PHE A 16 -16.66 -11.63 -19.19
N PHE A 17 -15.71 -12.07 -20.01
CA PHE A 17 -14.28 -11.94 -19.68
C PHE A 17 -13.77 -10.48 -19.72
N SER A 18 -14.30 -9.62 -20.60
CA SER A 18 -13.88 -8.20 -20.66
C SER A 18 -14.34 -7.40 -19.44
N SER A 19 -15.55 -7.65 -18.93
CA SER A 19 -16.10 -6.90 -17.80
C SER A 19 -15.36 -7.13 -16.48
N ALA A 20 -14.86 -8.35 -16.25
CA ALA A 20 -14.06 -8.67 -15.06
C ALA A 20 -12.72 -7.92 -15.03
N HIS A 21 -12.07 -7.76 -16.19
CA HIS A 21 -10.79 -7.03 -16.30
C HIS A 21 -10.96 -5.52 -16.09
N ALA A 22 -12.08 -4.94 -16.54
CA ALA A 22 -12.38 -3.53 -16.32
C ALA A 22 -12.68 -3.23 -14.84
N SER A 23 -13.39 -4.13 -14.15
CA SER A 23 -13.67 -3.98 -12.71
C SER A 23 -12.41 -4.08 -11.85
N ALA A 24 -11.48 -4.99 -12.19
CA ALA A 24 -10.20 -5.11 -11.49
C ALA A 24 -9.40 -3.80 -11.58
N ARG A 25 -9.22 -3.25 -12.80
CA ARG A 25 -8.50 -1.98 -13.02
C ARG A 25 -9.03 -0.82 -12.17
N ASN A 26 -10.34 -0.79 -11.94
CA ASN A 26 -10.96 0.23 -11.09
C ASN A 26 -10.60 0.01 -9.61
N ALA A 27 -10.44 -1.23 -9.17
CA ALA A 27 -10.05 -1.56 -7.80
C ALA A 27 -8.59 -1.14 -7.50
N GLU A 28 -7.63 -1.46 -8.37
CA GLU A 28 -6.22 -1.04 -8.14
C GLU A 28 -6.09 0.49 -8.16
N GLN A 29 -6.74 1.16 -9.11
CA GLN A 29 -6.73 2.62 -9.16
C GLN A 29 -7.38 3.22 -7.92
N LYS A 30 -8.45 2.61 -7.41
CA LYS A 30 -9.12 3.07 -6.19
C LYS A 30 -8.18 3.07 -4.98
N VAL A 31 -7.35 2.04 -4.81
CA VAL A 31 -6.35 2.01 -3.71
C VAL A 31 -5.36 3.18 -3.86
N VAL A 32 -4.93 3.49 -5.08
CA VAL A 32 -4.03 4.63 -5.35
C VAL A 32 -4.72 5.97 -5.05
N ASP A 33 -5.98 6.13 -5.44
CA ASP A 33 -6.76 7.34 -5.22
C ASP A 33 -7.04 7.56 -3.72
N ASP A 34 -7.44 6.51 -3.01
CA ASP A 34 -7.66 6.55 -1.55
C ASP A 34 -6.35 6.87 -0.81
N SER A 35 -5.21 6.29 -1.23
CA SER A 35 -3.87 6.61 -0.69
C SER A 35 -3.48 8.07 -0.93
N THR A 36 -3.89 8.63 -2.07
CA THR A 36 -3.63 10.05 -2.40
C THR A 36 -4.39 11.00 -1.47
N GLN A 37 -5.57 10.60 -1.01
CA GLN A 37 -6.37 11.36 -0.04
C GLN A 37 -5.79 11.26 1.37
N GLU A 38 -5.24 10.09 1.73
CA GLU A 38 -4.66 9.84 3.05
C GLU A 38 -3.46 10.75 3.36
N ILE A 39 -2.69 11.20 2.35
CA ILE A 39 -1.53 12.09 2.54
C ILE A 39 -1.88 13.41 3.26
N ASP A 40 -2.99 14.04 2.90
CA ASP A 40 -3.32 15.36 3.47
C ASP A 40 -3.70 15.21 4.95
N VAL A 41 -4.47 14.16 5.25
CA VAL A 41 -4.89 13.78 6.61
C VAL A 41 -3.67 13.37 7.45
N LEU A 42 -2.78 12.56 6.88
CA LEU A 42 -1.50 12.15 7.46
C LEU A 42 -0.69 13.36 7.91
N LEU A 43 -0.39 14.27 6.98
CA LEU A 43 0.48 15.41 7.25
C LEU A 43 -0.15 16.41 8.21
N PHE A 44 -1.45 16.66 8.10
CA PHE A 44 -2.16 17.51 9.04
C PHE A 44 -2.03 16.97 10.48
N ASN A 45 -2.28 15.67 10.68
CA ASN A 45 -2.18 15.05 11.99
C ASN A 45 -0.73 15.02 12.50
N LEU A 46 0.24 14.66 11.65
CA LEU A 46 1.65 14.63 12.03
C LEU A 46 2.17 16.03 12.38
N ASN A 47 1.84 17.07 11.61
CA ASN A 47 2.26 18.44 11.92
C ASN A 47 1.68 18.96 13.24
N ASN A 48 0.40 18.65 13.51
CA ASN A 48 -0.27 19.15 14.72
C ASN A 48 0.14 18.40 15.99
N GLN A 49 0.39 17.08 15.88
CA GLN A 49 0.62 16.23 17.05
C GLN A 49 2.09 15.86 17.24
N PHE A 50 2.88 15.77 16.15
CA PHE A 50 4.29 15.34 16.16
C PHE A 50 5.16 16.20 15.22
N PRO A 51 5.23 17.53 15.40
CA PRO A 51 6.00 18.40 14.51
C PRO A 51 7.48 18.04 14.46
N SER A 52 8.04 17.48 15.54
CA SER A 52 9.42 16.97 15.57
C SER A 52 9.60 15.71 14.71
N PHE A 53 8.59 14.84 14.61
CA PHE A 53 8.68 13.61 13.81
C PHE A 53 8.79 13.90 12.31
N ILE A 54 8.12 14.94 11.81
CA ILE A 54 8.25 15.36 10.41
C ILE A 54 9.72 15.65 10.05
N LYS A 55 10.50 16.21 10.98
CA LYS A 55 11.94 16.46 10.77
C LYS A 55 12.75 15.16 10.73
N GLU A 56 12.32 14.15 11.48
CA GLU A 56 12.92 12.81 11.48
C GLU A 56 12.66 12.04 10.17
N LEU A 57 11.72 12.48 9.33
CA LEU A 57 11.45 11.88 8.02
C LEU A 57 12.45 12.30 6.92
N SER A 58 13.50 13.06 7.25
CA SER A 58 14.53 13.43 6.27
C SER A 58 15.19 12.24 5.54
N PRO A 59 15.48 11.07 6.17
CA PRO A 59 16.08 9.94 5.48
C PRO A 59 15.04 9.00 4.83
N LEU A 60 13.76 9.40 4.73
CA LEU A 60 12.68 8.59 4.18
C LEU A 60 13.04 7.99 2.82
N ARG A 61 13.05 6.66 2.74
CA ARG A 61 13.37 5.86 1.54
C ARG A 61 12.13 5.30 0.85
N GLY A 62 11.00 5.23 1.55
CA GLY A 62 9.75 4.76 0.98
C GLY A 62 8.58 4.93 1.93
N ILE A 63 7.38 4.83 1.39
CA ILE A 63 6.14 4.96 2.14
C ILE A 63 5.15 3.90 1.67
N ILE A 64 4.46 3.27 2.63
CA ILE A 64 3.39 2.31 2.36
C ILE A 64 2.10 2.94 2.85
N PHE A 65 1.13 3.05 1.97
CA PHE A 65 -0.24 3.40 2.31
C PHE A 65 -1.08 2.13 2.29
N CYS A 66 -1.80 1.88 3.37
CA CYS A 66 -2.81 0.84 3.47
C CYS A 66 -4.14 1.54 3.75
N PRO A 67 -4.78 2.15 2.75
CA PRO A 67 -5.98 2.93 2.97
C PRO A 67 -7.17 2.03 3.26
N LYS A 68 -8.14 2.56 4.02
CA LYS A 68 -9.48 1.98 4.07
C LYS A 68 -10.16 2.22 2.73
N THR A 69 -10.30 1.17 1.92
CA THR A 69 -10.90 1.34 0.58
C THR A 69 -12.39 1.64 0.72
N SER A 70 -12.82 2.86 0.37
CA SER A 70 -14.14 3.37 0.75
C SER A 70 -15.35 2.63 0.16
N GLU A 71 -15.20 1.78 -0.86
CA GLU A 71 -16.27 0.93 -1.39
C GLU A 71 -15.66 -0.33 -2.05
N SER A 72 -15.84 -1.49 -1.42
CA SER A 72 -15.56 -2.78 -2.04
C SER A 72 -16.72 -3.15 -2.95
N SER A 73 -16.57 -2.92 -4.26
CA SER A 73 -17.50 -3.49 -5.24
C SER A 73 -17.47 -5.02 -5.07
N THR A 74 -18.63 -5.57 -4.76
CA THR A 74 -18.98 -6.87 -4.18
C THR A 74 -18.58 -8.13 -4.97
N LEU A 75 -17.62 -8.07 -5.89
CA LEU A 75 -17.25 -9.19 -6.77
C LEU A 75 -15.87 -9.80 -6.50
N PHE A 76 -15.04 -9.25 -5.61
CA PHE A 76 -13.70 -9.79 -5.29
C PHE A 76 -13.51 -10.15 -3.80
N ASN A 77 -14.61 -10.45 -3.10
CA ASN A 77 -14.67 -10.46 -1.64
C ASN A 77 -14.60 -11.85 -1.02
N LYS A 78 -13.71 -12.75 -1.48
CA LYS A 78 -13.51 -14.05 -0.79
C LYS A 78 -12.21 -14.16 0.02
N PHE A 79 -11.29 -13.21 -0.12
CA PHE A 79 -10.05 -13.13 0.67
C PHE A 79 -9.67 -11.66 0.79
N SER A 80 -10.26 -10.94 1.75
CA SER A 80 -10.03 -9.51 1.95
C SER A 80 -8.75 -9.28 2.76
N LYS A 81 -7.60 -9.53 2.13
CA LYS A 81 -6.32 -9.00 2.60
C LYS A 81 -6.37 -7.47 2.51
N GLY A 82 -5.82 -6.76 3.50
CA GLY A 82 -5.71 -5.31 3.44
C GLY A 82 -4.88 -4.91 2.22
N LYS A 83 -5.38 -4.01 1.37
CA LYS A 83 -4.66 -3.59 0.15
C LYS A 83 -3.78 -2.40 0.45
N CYS A 84 -2.53 -2.46 0.01
CA CYS A 84 -1.57 -1.39 0.22
C CYS A 84 -0.81 -1.07 -1.07
N VAL A 85 -0.27 0.14 -1.14
CA VAL A 85 0.69 0.56 -2.16
C VAL A 85 1.98 1.03 -1.49
N LEU A 86 3.11 0.57 -2.00
CA LEU A 86 4.45 0.99 -1.61
C LEU A 86 5.03 1.88 -2.72
N LEU A 87 5.54 3.05 -2.34
CA LEU A 87 6.33 3.92 -3.20
C LEU A 87 7.71 4.09 -2.58
N SER A 88 8.75 3.97 -3.38
CA SER A 88 10.14 4.25 -2.96
C SER A 88 10.54 5.65 -3.40
N ARG A 89 11.53 6.20 -2.69
CA ARG A 89 12.15 7.48 -2.98
C ARG A 89 13.58 7.26 -3.47
N ASP A 90 13.92 7.79 -4.63
CA ASP A 90 15.29 7.75 -5.14
C ASP A 90 16.18 8.81 -4.47
N SER A 91 17.48 8.77 -4.78
CA SER A 91 18.46 9.72 -4.25
C SER A 91 18.30 11.15 -4.76
N GLN A 92 17.55 11.36 -5.85
CA GLN A 92 17.23 12.68 -6.41
C GLN A 92 15.93 13.25 -5.83
N GLY A 93 15.26 12.51 -4.94
CA GLY A 93 13.98 12.89 -4.34
C GLY A 93 12.76 12.57 -5.21
N GLY A 94 12.96 11.89 -6.35
CA GLY A 94 11.90 11.32 -7.16
C GLY A 94 11.24 10.14 -6.47
N TRP A 95 9.97 9.91 -6.81
CA TRP A 95 9.19 8.80 -6.28
C TRP A 95 8.85 7.80 -7.38
N SER A 96 8.97 6.51 -7.07
CA SER A 96 8.57 5.41 -7.96
C SER A 96 7.08 5.45 -8.30
N ALA A 97 6.67 4.62 -9.24
CA ALA A 97 5.27 4.22 -9.36
C ALA A 97 4.88 3.29 -8.17
N PRO A 98 3.57 3.13 -7.85
CA PRO A 98 3.14 2.30 -6.72
C PRO A 98 3.28 0.80 -6.99
N ALA A 99 3.93 0.07 -6.10
CA ALA A 99 3.89 -1.39 -6.08
C ALA A 99 2.78 -1.87 -5.13
N PHE A 100 1.94 -2.78 -5.59
CA PHE A 100 0.82 -3.30 -4.81
C PHE A 100 1.25 -4.43 -3.88
N TYR A 101 0.76 -4.36 -2.64
CA TYR A 101 0.97 -5.36 -1.61
C TYR A 101 -0.35 -5.70 -0.91
N ASN A 102 -0.39 -6.90 -0.37
CA ASN A 102 -1.40 -7.39 0.56
C ASN A 102 -0.83 -7.36 1.98
N LEU A 103 -1.61 -6.83 2.92
CA LEU A 103 -1.35 -6.84 4.35
C LEU A 103 -2.27 -7.87 5.02
N SER A 104 -1.67 -8.77 5.80
CA SER A 104 -2.38 -9.73 6.65
C SER A 104 -1.70 -9.83 8.01
N GLN A 105 -2.32 -10.53 8.95
CA GLN A 105 -1.58 -11.01 10.13
C GLN A 105 -0.58 -12.11 9.72
N GLU A 106 0.46 -12.33 10.53
CA GLU A 106 1.50 -13.33 10.28
C GLU A 106 0.91 -14.74 10.06
N ASP A 107 -0.10 -15.10 10.85
CA ASP A 107 -0.77 -16.41 10.77
C ASP A 107 -1.70 -16.54 9.54
N GLY A 108 -1.68 -15.54 8.65
CA GLY A 108 -2.54 -15.48 7.46
C GLY A 108 -3.97 -15.04 7.76
N TRP A 109 -4.30 -14.77 9.02
CA TRP A 109 -5.62 -14.25 9.40
C TRP A 109 -5.78 -12.79 8.94
N GLU A 110 -6.95 -12.47 8.38
CA GLU A 110 -7.27 -11.14 7.89
C GLU A 110 -7.72 -10.22 9.04
N PHE A 111 -7.54 -8.91 8.89
CA PHE A 111 -8.07 -7.96 9.87
C PHE A 111 -9.59 -7.97 9.80
N SER A 112 -10.26 -7.86 10.95
CA SER A 112 -11.72 -7.73 10.96
C SER A 112 -12.15 -6.42 10.26
N LYS A 113 -13.40 -6.32 9.79
CA LYS A 113 -13.93 -5.08 9.19
C LYS A 113 -13.88 -3.88 10.14
N GLU A 114 -13.93 -4.13 11.44
CA GLU A 114 -13.82 -3.13 12.51
C GLU A 114 -12.36 -2.72 12.76
N GLU A 115 -11.43 -3.61 12.39
CA GLU A 115 -10.00 -3.38 12.40
C GLU A 115 -9.47 -2.81 11.09
N GLU A 116 -10.31 -2.59 10.05
CA GLU A 116 -9.86 -2.03 8.76
C GLU A 116 -8.93 -0.85 9.01
N ASN A 117 -7.65 -1.08 8.72
CA ASN A 117 -6.59 -0.27 9.25
C ASN A 117 -6.21 0.79 8.23
N GLU A 118 -6.36 2.06 8.60
CA GLU A 118 -5.63 3.15 7.95
C GLU A 118 -4.21 3.16 8.53
N PHE A 119 -3.32 2.37 7.94
CA PHE A 119 -1.90 2.39 8.29
C PHE A 119 -1.10 3.13 7.23
N VAL A 120 -0.19 3.98 7.70
CA VAL A 120 0.90 4.50 6.90
C VAL A 120 2.21 4.02 7.51
N PHE A 121 3.05 3.41 6.69
CA PHE A 121 4.39 2.98 7.10
C PHE A 121 5.46 3.83 6.41
N PHE A 122 6.44 4.29 7.16
CA PHE A 122 7.58 5.04 6.68
C PHE A 122 8.82 4.16 6.72
N ILE A 123 9.40 3.87 5.55
CA ILE A 123 10.64 3.09 5.41
C ILE A 123 11.82 4.07 5.48
N MET A 124 12.70 3.89 6.46
CA MET A 124 13.76 4.85 6.77
C MET A 124 15.13 4.43 6.24
N THR A 125 15.33 3.13 5.99
CA THR A 125 16.62 2.59 5.56
C THR A 125 16.52 1.84 4.23
N GLN A 126 17.61 1.87 3.47
CA GLN A 126 17.71 1.13 2.20
C GLN A 126 17.52 -0.37 2.42
N LYS A 127 18.10 -0.91 3.51
CA LYS A 127 17.93 -2.31 3.91
C LYS A 127 16.47 -2.69 4.11
N ALA A 128 15.67 -1.85 4.78
CA ALA A 128 14.24 -2.14 4.92
C ALA A 128 13.50 -2.05 3.59
N LEU A 129 13.84 -1.07 2.73
CA LEU A 129 13.24 -0.99 1.39
C LEU A 129 13.51 -2.26 0.58
N GLU A 130 14.75 -2.75 0.60
CA GLU A 130 15.16 -3.99 -0.07
C GLU A 130 14.43 -5.22 0.47
N ALA A 131 14.12 -5.27 1.77
CA ALA A 131 13.37 -6.38 2.35
C ALA A 131 11.93 -6.50 1.80
N PHE A 132 11.33 -5.42 1.27
CA PHE A 132 10.03 -5.51 0.58
C PHE A 132 10.18 -6.05 -0.84
N VAL A 133 11.34 -5.89 -1.47
CA VAL A 133 11.59 -6.38 -2.83
C VAL A 133 11.52 -7.91 -2.89
N ASP A 134 11.87 -8.60 -1.80
CA ASP A 134 11.84 -10.07 -1.66
C ASP A 134 10.40 -10.65 -1.58
N LYS A 135 9.39 -9.85 -1.93
CA LYS A 135 7.94 -10.15 -2.05
C LYS A 135 7.20 -10.42 -0.74
N ASP A 136 7.79 -11.13 0.21
CA ASP A 136 7.16 -11.49 1.48
C ASP A 136 7.99 -10.99 2.67
N ILE A 137 7.43 -10.08 3.47
CA ILE A 137 8.08 -9.56 4.68
C ILE A 137 7.13 -9.61 5.87
N THR A 138 7.60 -10.21 6.96
CA THR A 138 6.88 -10.23 8.24
C THR A 138 7.51 -9.21 9.19
N LEU A 139 6.72 -8.25 9.63
CA LEU A 139 7.11 -7.27 10.64
C LEU A 139 6.58 -7.72 12.01
N LYS A 140 7.50 -7.81 12.98
CA LYS A 140 7.19 -8.10 14.38
C LYS A 140 7.60 -6.94 15.27
N LYS A 141 6.75 -6.61 16.25
CA LYS A 141 7.06 -5.64 17.32
C LYS A 141 8.34 -6.10 18.03
N ASN A 142 9.34 -5.22 18.15
CA ASN A 142 10.62 -5.35 18.89
C ASN A 142 11.91 -5.71 18.13
N LYS A 143 11.93 -5.92 16.80
CA LYS A 143 13.20 -6.11 16.04
C LYS A 143 13.49 -5.07 14.95
N THR A 144 12.49 -4.56 14.25
CA THR A 144 12.67 -3.72 13.03
C THR A 144 11.67 -2.55 12.93
N LEU A 145 10.53 -2.66 13.60
CA LEU A 145 9.40 -1.74 13.55
C LEU A 145 9.30 -0.91 14.84
N SER A 146 9.23 0.41 14.72
CA SER A 146 8.73 1.29 15.80
C SER A 146 7.33 1.79 15.46
N ILE A 147 6.42 1.73 16.44
CA ILE A 147 5.03 2.17 16.27
C ILE A 147 4.90 3.57 16.84
N ILE A 148 4.30 4.48 16.07
CA ILE A 148 3.91 5.81 16.53
C ILE A 148 2.40 5.79 16.77
N SER A 149 2.01 5.90 18.04
CA SER A 149 0.60 5.99 18.44
C SER A 149 0.20 7.46 18.54
N LEU A 150 -0.53 7.95 17.54
CA LEU A 150 -0.91 9.36 17.46
C LEU A 150 -1.78 9.78 18.66
N LYS A 151 -2.64 8.89 19.13
CA LYS A 151 -3.53 9.11 20.28
C LYS A 151 -2.80 9.28 21.61
N GLU A 152 -1.68 8.60 21.78
CA GLU A 152 -1.02 8.47 23.10
C GLU A 152 0.16 9.43 23.27
N ASN A 153 0.53 10.16 22.21
CA ASN A 153 1.69 11.05 22.18
C ASN A 153 3.00 10.35 22.61
N ILE A 154 3.12 9.04 22.33
CA ILE A 154 4.32 8.26 22.64
C ILE A 154 5.19 8.21 21.40
N PHE A 155 6.30 8.94 21.42
CA PHE A 155 7.41 8.81 20.49
C PHE A 155 8.62 8.27 21.25
N THR A 156 9.11 7.09 20.87
CA THR A 156 10.39 6.57 21.41
C THR A 156 11.50 6.99 20.44
N PRO A 157 12.44 7.85 20.84
CA PRO A 157 13.56 8.25 19.98
C PRO A 157 14.50 7.07 19.76
N ARG A 158 14.20 6.31 18.72
CA ARG A 158 15.04 5.30 18.09
C ARG A 158 15.02 5.61 16.60
N VAL A 159 16.09 5.26 15.89
CA VAL A 159 16.12 5.27 14.41
C VAL A 159 15.75 3.84 13.96
N PRO A 160 14.46 3.49 13.86
CA PRO A 160 14.07 2.20 13.33
C PRO A 160 14.33 2.14 11.83
N ASP A 161 14.36 0.93 11.30
CA ASP A 161 14.29 0.72 9.87
C ASP A 161 12.91 1.15 9.30
N LEU A 162 11.87 1.12 10.13
CA LEU A 162 10.49 1.43 9.76
C LEU A 162 9.68 2.09 10.89
N TYR A 163 8.90 3.12 10.56
CA TYR A 163 7.83 3.63 11.44
C TYR A 163 6.45 3.17 10.93
N ALA A 164 5.54 2.82 11.83
CA ALA A 164 4.11 2.66 11.52
C ALA A 164 3.28 3.73 12.23
N ALA A 165 2.43 4.43 11.48
CA ALA A 165 1.42 5.34 11.98
C ALA A 165 0.02 4.76 11.69
N LYS A 166 -0.87 4.76 12.69
CA LYS A 166 -2.31 4.49 12.49
C LYS A 166 -3.12 5.71 12.92
N PHE A 167 -4.11 6.08 12.12
CA PHE A 167 -4.96 7.26 12.35
C PHE A 167 -6.23 6.94 13.17
N SER A 168 -6.35 5.74 13.77
CA SER A 168 -7.55 5.34 14.49
C SER A 168 -7.63 5.87 15.93
N ARG A 169 -8.85 5.96 16.47
CA ARG A 169 -9.14 6.34 17.86
C ARG A 169 -8.77 5.28 18.90
N GLN A 170 -8.18 4.14 18.50
CA GLN A 170 -7.86 3.03 19.40
C GLN A 170 -6.36 3.03 19.75
N SER A 171 -6.04 2.74 21.01
CA SER A 171 -4.66 2.71 21.54
C SER A 171 -3.89 1.48 21.04
N PHE A 172 -2.58 1.63 20.79
CA PHE A 172 -1.68 0.57 20.32
C PHE A 172 -0.85 -0.11 21.41
N GLN A 173 -0.93 0.36 22.65
CA GLN A 173 -0.02 -0.10 23.72
C GLN A 173 0.02 -1.63 23.83
N ASN A 174 -1.12 -2.29 23.66
CA ASN A 174 -1.26 -3.73 23.88
C ASN A 174 -1.42 -4.56 22.60
N MET A 175 -1.39 -3.96 21.40
CA MET A 175 -1.51 -4.74 20.17
C MET A 175 -0.16 -5.36 19.78
N SER A 176 -0.14 -6.69 19.71
CA SER A 176 0.90 -7.46 19.04
C SER A 176 0.67 -7.35 17.53
N LEU A 177 1.31 -6.38 16.87
CA LEU A 177 1.33 -6.32 15.41
C LEU A 177 2.38 -7.30 14.89
N ASN A 178 1.95 -8.52 14.58
CA ASN A 178 2.68 -9.44 13.70
C ASN A 178 1.99 -9.35 12.34
N ILE A 179 2.51 -8.50 11.47
CA ILE A 179 1.91 -8.24 10.15
C ILE A 179 2.80 -8.79 9.07
N LYS A 180 2.18 -9.36 8.04
CA LYS A 180 2.85 -9.83 6.84
C LYS A 180 2.44 -8.97 5.67
N PHE A 181 3.43 -8.49 4.91
CA PHE A 181 3.23 -7.95 3.59
C PHE A 181 3.61 -9.01 2.56
N SER A 182 2.75 -9.16 1.55
CA SER A 182 2.97 -10.02 0.39
C SER A 182 2.74 -9.23 -0.89
N SER A 183 3.68 -9.26 -1.82
CA SER A 183 3.51 -8.59 -3.11
C SER A 183 2.26 -9.11 -3.83
N ASP A 184 1.51 -8.19 -4.43
CA ASP A 184 0.35 -8.52 -5.25
C ASP A 184 0.75 -8.51 -6.74
N ASP A 185 1.46 -9.55 -7.17
CA ASP A 185 1.96 -9.70 -8.54
C ASP A 185 0.81 -9.62 -9.58
N LEU A 186 -0.40 -10.05 -9.22
CA LEU A 186 -1.57 -9.94 -10.10
C LEU A 186 -2.03 -8.49 -10.24
N ALA A 187 -2.19 -7.76 -9.13
CA ALA A 187 -2.53 -6.33 -9.16
C ALA A 187 -1.46 -5.50 -9.87
N ASN A 188 -0.18 -5.76 -9.61
CA ASN A 188 0.94 -5.13 -10.32
C ASN A 188 0.82 -5.37 -11.84
N LYS A 189 0.60 -6.62 -12.25
CA LYS A 189 0.41 -6.95 -13.66
C LYS A 189 -0.80 -6.29 -14.29
N GLN A 190 -1.92 -6.23 -13.57
CA GLN A 190 -3.16 -5.63 -14.06
C GLN A 190 -3.03 -4.11 -14.19
N TYR A 191 -2.40 -3.46 -13.22
CA TYR A 191 -2.23 -2.01 -13.17
C TYR A 191 -1.24 -1.49 -14.22
N TYR A 192 -0.15 -2.22 -14.47
CA TYR A 192 0.90 -1.84 -15.43
C TYR A 192 0.75 -2.48 -16.81
N HIS A 193 -0.17 -3.43 -16.98
CA HIS A 193 -0.33 -4.21 -18.21
C HIS A 193 0.96 -4.94 -18.64
N ALA A 194 1.83 -5.26 -17.69
CA ALA A 194 3.12 -5.90 -17.91
C ALA A 194 3.44 -6.84 -16.75
N SER A 195 4.16 -7.93 -17.01
CA SER A 195 4.67 -8.77 -15.93
C SER A 195 5.85 -8.05 -15.27
N VAL A 196 5.62 -7.50 -14.08
CA VAL A 196 6.61 -6.72 -13.34
C VAL A 196 6.63 -7.13 -11.89
N GLU A 197 7.83 -7.13 -11.32
CA GLU A 197 8.06 -7.46 -9.91
C GLU A 197 8.33 -6.19 -9.08
N PRO A 198 8.26 -6.24 -7.74
CA PRO A 198 8.59 -5.09 -6.91
C PRO A 198 9.93 -4.43 -7.22
N ILE A 199 10.98 -5.21 -7.55
CA ILE A 199 12.29 -4.66 -7.93
C ILE A 199 12.20 -3.75 -9.17
N ASP A 200 11.33 -4.10 -10.10
CA ASP A 200 11.14 -3.37 -11.36
C ASP A 200 10.46 -2.02 -11.12
N ILE A 201 9.54 -1.99 -10.16
CA ILE A 201 8.72 -0.82 -9.83
C ILE A 201 9.48 0.10 -8.88
N LEU A 202 10.01 -0.45 -7.77
CA LEU A 202 10.52 0.31 -6.64
C LEU A 202 12.01 0.68 -6.78
N ILE A 203 12.83 -0.18 -7.38
CA ILE A 203 14.28 0.06 -7.45
C ILE A 203 14.66 0.49 -8.87
N SER A 204 14.27 -0.30 -9.86
CA SER A 204 14.58 -0.02 -11.26
C SER A 204 13.72 1.10 -11.86
N MET A 205 12.57 1.40 -11.23
CA MET A 205 11.59 2.42 -11.66
C MET A 205 11.25 2.34 -13.16
N LYS A 206 11.16 1.11 -13.69
CA LYS A 206 11.07 0.87 -15.14
C LYS A 206 9.65 1.02 -15.71
N VAL A 207 8.66 1.19 -14.84
CA VAL A 207 7.25 1.34 -15.20
C VAL A 207 6.67 2.65 -14.71
N ASN A 208 5.64 3.11 -15.40
CA ASN A 208 4.86 4.26 -15.02
C ASN A 208 3.39 4.06 -15.36
N ASN A 209 2.51 4.69 -14.59
CA ASN A 209 1.11 4.85 -14.92
C ASN A 209 0.72 6.29 -14.57
N LEU A 210 0.32 7.08 -15.59
CA LEU A 210 -0.02 8.49 -15.42
C LEU A 210 -1.11 8.74 -14.37
N LYS A 211 -1.99 7.75 -14.14
CA LYS A 211 -3.03 7.83 -13.12
C LYS A 211 -2.48 7.82 -11.69
N ALA A 212 -1.23 7.38 -11.48
CA ALA A 212 -0.55 7.45 -10.19
C ALA A 212 0.23 8.76 -9.98
N ASP A 213 0.34 9.63 -10.99
CA ASP A 213 1.18 10.83 -10.90
C ASP A 213 0.70 11.81 -9.84
N ASN A 214 -0.60 11.84 -9.52
CA ASN A 214 -1.11 12.68 -8.45
C ASN A 214 -0.52 12.27 -7.09
N LEU A 215 -0.54 10.96 -6.80
CA LEU A 215 0.07 10.40 -5.58
C LEU A 215 1.56 10.74 -5.51
N ARG A 216 2.29 10.50 -6.60
CA ARG A 216 3.74 10.77 -6.70
C ARG A 216 4.08 12.23 -6.50
N ARG A 217 3.35 13.15 -7.14
CA ARG A 217 3.54 14.59 -6.99
C ARG A 217 3.25 15.03 -5.56
N LYS A 218 2.18 14.54 -4.94
CA LYS A 218 1.90 14.86 -3.53
C LYS A 218 3.08 14.46 -2.65
N LEU A 219 3.57 13.24 -2.74
CA LEU A 219 4.75 12.80 -1.98
C LEU A 219 5.99 13.65 -2.25
N MET A 220 6.21 14.02 -3.52
CA MET A 220 7.32 14.90 -3.89
C MET A 220 7.23 16.26 -3.19
N TYR A 221 6.05 16.90 -3.16
CA TYR A 221 5.86 18.16 -2.46
C TYR A 221 5.93 18.01 -0.94
N SER A 222 5.26 17.01 -0.40
CA SER A 222 5.12 16.77 1.04
C SER A 222 6.42 16.40 1.74
N PHE A 223 7.35 15.76 1.03
CA PHE A 223 8.63 15.31 1.58
C PHE A 223 9.83 15.92 0.85
N SER A 224 9.63 17.02 0.10
CA SER A 224 10.74 17.82 -0.41
C SER A 224 11.58 18.35 0.75
N ALA A 225 12.90 18.17 0.64
CA ALA A 225 13.86 18.67 1.62
C ALA A 225 14.16 20.15 1.35
#